data_AF-A0A1N7KQC7-F1
#
_entry.id   AF-A0A1N7KQC7-F1
#
_cell.length_a   1.000
_cell.length_b   1.000
_cell.length_c   1.000
_cell.angle_alpha   90.00
_cell.angle_beta   90.00
_cell.angle_gamma   90.00
#
_symmetry.space_group_name_H-M   'P 1'
#
loop_
_entity.id
_entity.type
_entity.pdbx_description
1 polymer ?
#
loop_
_entity_poly.entity_id
_entity_poly.type
_entity_poly.pdbx_seq_one_letter_code
_entity_poly.pdbx_strand_id
1 'polypeptide(L)'
;MSLLILGICFVSVGCFRSSEGTYLLGDITEINEENGKMEMKITGSFTVSDAESNTEPYQFEEKPDSLTIRVSSPQKYEEGQRIQAKVIKNYEEDVWDLDKLEFEVEEVS
;
A
#
# COMPACT_ATOMS: atom_id res chain seq x y z
N MET A 1 -10.48 -30.19 -42.61
CA MET A 1 -9.27 -30.75 -41.96
C MET A 1 -8.58 -29.58 -41.27
N SER A 2 -8.55 -29.64 -39.94
CA SER A 2 -7.80 -28.84 -38.97
C SER A 2 -7.83 -27.30 -39.01
N LEU A 3 -8.66 -26.75 -38.11
CA LEU A 3 -8.54 -25.43 -37.49
C LEU A 3 -7.33 -25.47 -36.53
N LEU A 4 -6.32 -24.62 -36.70
CA LEU A 4 -5.28 -24.38 -35.69
C LEU A 4 -5.46 -22.96 -35.14
N ILE A 5 -6.28 -22.84 -34.10
CA ILE A 5 -6.33 -21.63 -33.28
C ILE A 5 -5.12 -21.69 -32.35
N LEU A 6 -4.06 -20.95 -32.69
CA LEU A 6 -2.90 -20.77 -31.83
C LEU A 6 -3.33 -19.90 -30.65
N GLY A 7 -3.74 -20.54 -29.56
CA GLY A 7 -4.08 -19.86 -28.31
C GLY A 7 -2.83 -19.22 -27.72
N ILE A 8 -2.69 -17.90 -27.89
CA ILE A 8 -1.74 -17.11 -27.12
C ILE A 8 -2.31 -17.02 -25.71
N CYS A 9 -1.85 -17.89 -24.82
CA CYS A 9 -2.00 -17.70 -23.39
C CYS A 9 -1.14 -16.50 -23.00
N PHE A 10 -1.76 -15.32 -22.92
CA PHE A 10 -1.21 -14.23 -22.12
C PHE A 10 -1.24 -14.70 -20.67
N VAL A 11 -0.11 -15.22 -20.20
CA VAL A 11 0.13 -15.34 -18.77
C VAL A 11 0.13 -13.92 -18.25
N SER A 12 -0.98 -13.50 -17.64
CA SER A 12 -1.06 -12.27 -16.88
C SER A 12 -0.18 -12.46 -15.64
N VAL A 13 1.13 -12.37 -15.82
CA VAL A 13 2.03 -12.01 -14.73
C VAL A 13 1.54 -10.63 -14.33
N GLY A 14 0.84 -10.57 -13.19
CA GLY A 14 0.41 -9.32 -12.59
C GLY A 14 1.60 -8.38 -12.63
N CYS A 15 1.47 -7.34 -13.44
CA CYS A 15 2.50 -6.34 -13.59
C CYS A 15 2.52 -5.61 -12.25
N PHE A 16 3.38 -6.04 -11.31
CA PHE A 16 3.77 -5.25 -10.14
C PHE A 16 4.57 -4.06 -10.67
N ARG A 17 3.91 -3.16 -11.39
CA ARG A 17 4.35 -1.78 -11.49
C ARG A 17 3.91 -1.16 -10.18
N SER A 18 4.77 -1.25 -9.17
CA SER A 18 4.70 -0.38 -8.01
C SER A 18 4.55 1.04 -8.57
N SER A 19 3.33 1.58 -8.46
CA SER A 19 3.03 2.90 -9.00
C SER A 19 3.88 3.94 -8.29
N GLU A 20 4.22 5.04 -8.95
CA GLU A 20 4.94 6.11 -8.27
C GLU A 20 4.20 6.52 -6.98
N GLY A 21 4.96 6.73 -5.92
CA GLY A 21 4.43 7.08 -4.60
C GLY A 21 5.32 6.65 -3.44
N THR A 22 4.91 7.06 -2.25
CA THR A 22 5.54 6.63 -1.00
C THR A 22 4.67 5.57 -0.34
N TYR A 23 5.32 4.53 0.17
CA TYR A 23 4.70 3.35 0.74
C TYR A 23 5.18 3.15 2.17
N LEU A 24 4.25 2.80 3.05
CA LEU A 24 4.53 2.29 4.39
C LEU A 24 4.45 0.77 4.38
N LEU A 25 5.44 0.13 5.00
CA LEU A 25 5.47 -1.31 5.22
C LEU A 25 5.17 -1.59 6.67
N GLY A 26 4.34 -2.59 6.94
CA GLY A 26 4.02 -2.96 8.29
C GLY A 26 3.35 -4.31 8.41
N ASP A 27 3.31 -4.80 9.65
CA ASP A 27 2.69 -6.07 10.00
C ASP A 27 1.37 -5.75 10.73
N ILE A 28 0.29 -6.44 10.38
CA ILE A 28 -1.02 -6.23 10.98
C ILE A 28 -1.00 -6.72 12.42
N THR A 29 -1.40 -5.87 13.37
CA THR A 29 -1.43 -6.20 14.81
C THR A 29 -2.84 -6.44 15.33
N GLU A 30 -3.85 -5.83 14.71
CA GLU A 30 -5.25 -6.00 15.10
C GLU A 30 -6.16 -5.77 13.88
N ILE A 31 -7.23 -6.56 13.75
CA ILE A 31 -8.27 -6.39 12.74
C ILE A 31 -9.63 -6.27 13.42
N ASN A 32 -10.31 -5.15 13.21
CA ASN A 32 -11.71 -4.99 13.58
C ASN A 32 -12.60 -5.25 12.34
N GLU A 33 -13.11 -6.48 12.25
CA GLU A 33 -13.97 -6.90 11.14
C GLU A 33 -15.30 -6.15 11.07
N GLU A 34 -15.81 -5.63 12.18
CA GLU A 34 -17.11 -4.95 12.24
C GLU A 34 -17.07 -3.57 11.57
N ASN A 35 -15.98 -2.82 11.73
CA ASN A 35 -15.86 -1.45 11.22
C ASN A 35 -14.80 -1.26 10.13
N GLY A 36 -14.05 -2.33 9.82
CA GLY A 36 -13.00 -2.35 8.80
C GLY A 36 -11.71 -1.65 9.24
N LYS A 37 -11.56 -1.28 10.52
CA LYS A 37 -10.31 -0.74 11.03
C LYS A 37 -9.28 -1.85 11.19
N MET A 38 -8.05 -1.53 10.84
CA MET A 38 -6.92 -2.43 10.94
C MET A 38 -5.75 -1.64 11.51
N GLU A 39 -5.15 -2.15 12.57
CA GLU A 39 -3.90 -1.61 13.09
C GLU A 39 -2.72 -2.31 12.45
N MET A 40 -1.74 -1.52 12.03
CA MET A 40 -0.49 -1.95 11.43
C MET A 40 0.66 -1.37 12.23
N LYS A 41 1.59 -2.23 12.66
CA LYS A 41 2.89 -1.79 13.17
C LYS A 41 3.81 -1.46 12.01
N ILE A 42 4.34 -0.26 11.96
CA ILE A 42 5.19 0.19 10.87
C ILE A 42 6.59 -0.39 11.03
N THR A 43 7.08 -1.09 10.01
CA THR A 43 8.40 -1.71 9.98
C THR A 43 9.35 -0.97 9.04
N GLY A 44 8.83 -0.24 8.06
CA GLY A 44 9.64 0.43 7.05
C GLY A 44 8.83 1.39 6.20
N SER A 45 9.54 2.10 5.33
CA SER A 45 8.95 2.95 4.30
C SER A 45 9.88 3.02 3.11
N PHE A 46 9.33 3.17 1.91
CA PHE A 46 10.11 3.39 0.70
C PHE A 46 9.34 4.28 -0.27
N THR A 47 10.07 4.98 -1.13
CA THR A 47 9.49 5.83 -2.18
C THR A 47 9.90 5.27 -3.53
N VAL A 48 8.91 5.09 -4.40
CA VAL A 48 9.10 4.76 -5.81
C VAL A 48 8.84 6.03 -6.59
N SER A 49 9.87 6.56 -7.25
CA SER A 49 9.80 7.73 -8.11
C SER A 49 10.49 7.39 -9.43
N ASP A 50 9.93 7.78 -10.57
CA ASP A 50 10.70 7.80 -11.80
C ASP A 50 11.84 8.82 -11.67
N ALA A 51 12.93 8.62 -12.40
CA ALA A 51 14.14 9.45 -12.29
C ALA A 51 13.92 10.96 -12.58
N GLU A 52 12.76 11.33 -13.15
CA GLU A 52 12.33 12.71 -13.39
C GLU A 52 11.46 13.29 -12.25
N SER A 53 10.93 12.44 -11.37
CA SER A 53 10.07 12.85 -10.27
C SER A 53 10.93 13.20 -9.05
N ASN A 54 11.19 14.50 -8.86
CA ASN A 54 11.76 15.08 -7.63
C ASN A 54 10.73 15.04 -6.49
N THR A 55 10.22 13.86 -6.16
CA THR A 55 9.48 13.68 -4.91
C THR A 55 10.52 13.54 -3.81
N GLU A 56 10.76 14.64 -3.09
CA GLU A 56 11.66 14.65 -1.95
C GLU A 56 11.31 13.51 -0.98
N PRO A 57 12.30 12.79 -0.43
CA PRO A 57 12.05 11.69 0.49
C PRO A 57 11.36 12.23 1.75
N TYR A 58 10.12 11.79 1.96
CA TYR A 58 9.24 12.25 3.04
C TYR A 58 9.82 12.04 4.44
N GLN A 59 9.58 13.05 5.30
CA GLN A 59 9.92 13.05 6.71
C GLN A 59 8.64 13.34 7.51
N PHE A 60 8.07 12.32 8.16
CA PHE A 60 7.23 12.59 9.33
C PHE A 60 8.06 13.42 10.33
N GLU A 61 7.46 14.39 11.03
CA GLU A 61 8.15 15.05 12.15
C GLU A 61 8.60 14.01 13.19
N GLU A 62 7.75 13.02 13.45
CA GLU A 62 8.05 11.82 14.23
C GLU A 62 7.45 10.61 13.52
N LYS A 63 8.26 9.60 13.21
CA LYS A 63 7.76 8.39 12.54
C LYS A 63 6.83 7.64 13.51
N PRO A 64 5.55 7.43 13.16
CA PRO A 64 4.65 6.67 14.03
C PRO A 64 5.09 5.21 14.12
N ASP A 65 4.94 4.63 15.31
CA ASP A 65 5.20 3.20 15.56
C ASP A 65 4.09 2.31 14.97
N SER A 66 2.84 2.79 14.99
CA SER A 66 1.69 2.12 14.40
C SER A 66 0.75 3.09 13.68
N LEU A 67 -0.08 2.54 12.80
CA LEU A 67 -1.10 3.26 12.06
C LEU A 67 -2.40 2.47 12.07
N THR A 68 -3.52 3.15 12.27
CA THR A 68 -4.84 2.58 11.99
C THR A 68 -5.27 2.96 10.59
N ILE A 69 -5.51 1.97 9.74
CA ILE A 69 -6.07 2.13 8.39
C ILE A 69 -7.48 1.56 8.33
N ARG A 70 -8.27 1.98 7.36
CA ARG A 70 -9.61 1.45 7.13
C ARG A 70 -9.68 0.73 5.79
N VAL A 71 -10.13 -0.51 5.80
CA VAL A 71 -10.28 -1.35 4.61
C VAL A 71 -11.74 -1.76 4.41
N SER A 72 -12.13 -1.93 3.15
CA SER A 72 -13.50 -2.33 2.78
C SER A 72 -13.78 -3.83 2.96
N SER A 73 -12.75 -4.65 3.15
CA SER A 73 -12.88 -6.11 3.28
C SER A 73 -11.86 -6.65 4.28
N PRO A 74 -12.02 -6.34 5.59
CA PRO A 74 -11.08 -6.76 6.64
C PRO A 74 -10.87 -8.27 6.68
N GLN A 75 -11.89 -9.07 6.34
CA GLN A 75 -11.84 -10.54 6.30
C GLN A 75 -10.88 -11.14 5.25
N LYS A 76 -10.24 -10.31 4.41
CA LYS A 76 -9.21 -10.77 3.46
C LYS A 76 -7.81 -10.79 4.06
N TYR A 77 -7.66 -10.25 5.27
CA TYR A 77 -6.37 -10.07 5.91
C TYR A 77 -6.29 -10.90 7.18
N GLU A 78 -5.07 -11.20 7.61
CA GLU A 78 -4.79 -11.93 8.85
C GLU A 78 -3.87 -11.11 9.77
N GLU A 79 -4.04 -11.26 11.08
CA GLU A 79 -3.08 -10.72 12.05
C GLU A 79 -1.69 -11.35 11.83
N GLY A 80 -0.65 -10.53 11.88
CA GLY A 80 0.72 -10.92 11.55
C GLY A 80 1.04 -10.91 10.05
N GLN A 81 0.06 -10.72 9.17
CA GLN A 81 0.31 -10.53 7.74
C GLN A 81 1.02 -9.19 7.50
N ARG A 82 2.02 -9.22 6.62
CA ARG A 82 2.69 -8.02 6.14
C ARG A 82 1.90 -7.39 5.00
N ILE A 83 1.69 -6.09 5.08
CA ILE A 83 1.01 -5.29 4.06
C ILE A 83 1.85 -4.09 3.65
N GLN A 84 1.51 -3.53 2.50
CA GLN A 84 2.02 -2.23 2.06
C GLN A 84 0.85 -1.25 1.93
N ALA A 85 1.03 -0.05 2.46
CA ALA A 85 0.06 1.02 2.37
C ALA A 85 0.66 2.16 1.54
N LYS A 86 0.11 2.40 0.36
CA LYS A 86 0.43 3.58 -0.44
C LYS A 86 -0.15 4.81 0.25
N VAL A 87 0.69 5.80 0.49
CA VAL A 87 0.27 7.06 1.10
C VAL A 87 -0.29 8.00 0.04
N ILE A 88 -1.49 8.50 0.27
CA ILE A 88 -2.18 9.48 -0.58
C ILE A 88 -2.26 10.79 0.22
N LYS A 89 -1.49 11.79 -0.24
CA LYS A 89 -1.49 13.14 0.34
C LYS A 89 -2.28 14.07 -0.56
N ASN A 90 -3.42 14.52 -0.08
CA ASN A 90 -4.31 15.43 -0.80
C ASN A 90 -4.24 16.88 -0.26
N TYR A 91 -3.09 17.29 0.27
CA TYR A 91 -2.84 18.61 0.85
C TYR A 91 -1.42 19.11 0.54
N GLU A 92 -1.19 20.41 0.67
CA GLU A 92 0.03 21.06 0.19
C GLU A 92 1.14 21.11 1.25
N GLU A 93 0.81 21.04 2.55
CA GLU A 93 1.77 21.15 3.65
C GLU A 93 2.91 20.13 3.56
N ASP A 94 4.16 20.56 3.65
CA ASP A 94 5.33 19.68 3.49
C ASP A 94 5.38 18.56 4.54
N VAL A 95 4.93 18.84 5.76
CA VAL A 95 4.87 17.88 6.87
C VAL A 95 3.63 17.01 6.74
N TRP A 96 3.84 15.70 6.87
CA TRP A 96 2.74 14.74 6.88
C TRP A 96 1.96 14.75 8.19
N ASP A 97 0.68 15.08 8.07
CA ASP A 97 -0.36 14.96 9.09
C ASP A 97 -1.10 13.63 8.89
N LEU A 98 -0.87 12.67 9.79
CA LEU A 98 -1.46 11.33 9.75
C LEU A 98 -2.99 11.35 9.73
N ASP A 99 -3.61 12.32 10.40
CA ASP A 99 -5.07 12.43 10.47
C ASP A 99 -5.68 12.89 9.14
N LYS A 100 -4.86 13.47 8.25
CA LYS A 100 -5.25 13.94 6.92
C LYS A 100 -4.82 13.00 5.79
N LEU A 101 -4.02 11.98 6.08
CA LEU A 101 -3.52 11.05 5.07
C LEU A 101 -4.59 10.02 4.73
N GLU A 102 -4.67 9.71 3.44
CA GLU A 102 -5.43 8.58 2.92
C GLU A 102 -4.47 7.45 2.56
N PHE A 103 -4.96 6.21 2.63
CA PHE A 103 -4.13 5.03 2.41
C PHE A 103 -4.83 4.06 1.47
N GLU A 104 -4.08 3.55 0.49
CA GLU A 104 -4.48 2.43 -0.35
C GLU A 104 -3.66 1.20 0.07
N VAL A 105 -4.35 0.14 0.50
CA VAL A 105 -3.71 -1.07 1.02
C VAL A 105 -3.56 -2.08 -0.11
N GLU A 106 -2.33 -2.54 -0.28
CA GLU A 106 -2.01 -3.65 -1.18
C GLU A 106 -1.43 -4.82 -0.38
N GLU A 107 -1.86 -6.03 -0.71
CA GLU A 107 -1.30 -7.26 -0.14
C GLU A 107 0.11 -7.48 -0.68
N VAL A 108 1.09 -7.63 0.22
CA VAL A 108 2.43 -8.08 -0.15
C VAL A 108 2.39 -9.60 -0.08
N SER A 109 2.18 -10.22 -1.25
CA SER A 109 2.08 -11.68 -1.45
C SER A 109 3.20 -12.48 -0.79
#